data_AF-A0A9E3SYI7-F1
#
_entry.id   AF-A0A9E3SYI7-F1
#
_cell.length_a   1.000
_cell.length_b   1.000
_cell.length_c   1.000
_cell.angle_alpha   90.00
_cell.angle_beta   90.00
_cell.angle_gamma   90.00
#
_symmetry.space_group_name_H-M   'P 1'
#
loop_
_entity.id
_entity.type
_entity.pdbx_description
1 polymer ?
#
loop_
_entity_poly.entity_id
_entity_poly.type
_entity_poly.pdbx_seq_one_letter_code
_entity_poly.pdbx_strand_id
1 'polypeptide(L)'
;ADRQPEFTQIDIEMSFVEVEDVLKINEKMIAEIFKETLGIDVPIPFKRLSYQESMERFGTDKPDLRFGMELKDLSDIVAQSEFNVFKTALKNNGSVRGINVKGAASMPRRQLDELVEFAKTYGAKGLLWIQVFEKEVKSPATKFLSEEEMKKILERLEAEAGDLLLIVADKDEIVFDTLAHLRLELGKRFNLIDENKYEFVWIVDFPLLEYDEGEKRYVAKHHPFTAPKDEDIELLEKEPLKVRAKAYDIVLNGTEIGGGSIRIHDTELQKRMFKVLGFSEEKAWERFGFLMEAFKYGAPPHGGIAYGLDRLAMIITGSDTIRDVIAFPKTQNAVCLMTDAPSEVSEEQLKELHIKVDL
;
A
#
# COMPACT_ATOMS: atom_id res chain seq x y z
N ALA A 1 -16.34 0.25 -4.32
CA ALA A 1 -15.59 -0.78 -5.09
C ALA A 1 -15.10 -0.08 -6.32
N ASP A 2 -13.87 0.41 -6.26
CA ASP A 2 -13.43 1.55 -7.06
C ASP A 2 -12.62 1.06 -8.24
N ARG A 3 -13.20 0.07 -8.93
CA ARG A 3 -12.64 -0.57 -10.11
C ARG A 3 -13.72 -0.66 -11.18
N GLN A 4 -13.31 -0.39 -12.40
CA GLN A 4 -14.08 -0.58 -13.62
C GLN A 4 -13.24 -1.44 -14.58
N PRO A 5 -13.88 -2.27 -15.43
CA PRO A 5 -13.15 -3.06 -16.43
C PRO A 5 -12.44 -2.17 -17.46
N GLU A 6 -12.97 -0.98 -17.70
CA GLU A 6 -12.39 0.10 -18.50
C GLU A 6 -12.25 1.34 -17.61
N PHE A 7 -11.09 1.99 -17.63
CA PHE A 7 -10.81 3.16 -16.80
C PHE A 7 -9.83 4.09 -17.52
N THR A 8 -9.77 5.34 -17.07
CA THR A 8 -8.98 6.39 -17.73
C THR A 8 -7.74 6.73 -16.92
N GLN A 9 -6.60 6.87 -17.61
CA GLN A 9 -5.35 7.31 -16.99
C GLN A 9 -4.85 8.62 -17.59
N ILE A 10 -4.20 9.44 -16.76
CA ILE A 10 -3.26 10.46 -17.22
C ILE A 10 -1.90 9.78 -17.25
N ASP A 11 -1.45 9.37 -18.44
CA ASP A 11 -0.20 8.64 -18.64
C ASP A 11 0.92 9.60 -19.10
N ILE A 12 2.04 9.58 -18.40
CA ILE A 12 3.16 10.52 -18.59
C ILE A 12 4.46 9.73 -18.61
N GLU A 13 5.25 9.89 -19.68
CA GLU A 13 6.59 9.33 -19.78
C GLU A 13 7.56 10.43 -20.26
N MET A 14 8.77 10.45 -19.70
CA MET A 14 9.79 11.47 -19.94
C MET A 14 11.14 10.80 -20.21
N SER A 15 11.96 11.43 -21.05
CA SER A 15 13.34 10.99 -21.33
C SER A 15 14.36 11.88 -20.62
N PHE A 16 15.50 11.29 -20.28
CA PHE A 16 16.63 11.92 -19.58
C PHE A 16 16.25 12.51 -18.22
N VAL A 17 15.45 11.76 -17.45
CA VAL A 17 14.95 12.15 -16.13
C VAL A 17 15.42 11.21 -15.02
N GLU A 18 15.58 11.77 -13.83
CA GLU A 18 15.67 11.03 -12.57
C GLU A 18 14.33 11.08 -11.81
N VAL A 19 14.24 10.33 -10.71
CA VAL A 19 13.06 10.32 -9.83
C VAL A 19 12.65 11.74 -9.45
N GLU A 20 13.62 12.59 -9.08
CA GLU A 20 13.35 13.96 -8.65
C GLU A 20 12.69 14.82 -9.73
N ASP A 21 13.05 14.62 -10.99
CA ASP A 21 12.49 15.39 -12.11
C ASP A 21 11.02 15.03 -12.33
N VAL A 22 10.69 13.73 -12.28
CA VAL A 22 9.32 13.24 -12.41
C VAL A 22 8.46 13.71 -11.24
N LEU A 23 8.95 13.63 -10.01
CA LEU A 23 8.22 14.10 -8.83
C LEU A 23 7.91 15.60 -8.93
N LYS A 24 8.91 16.44 -9.24
CA LYS A 24 8.74 17.90 -9.30
C LYS A 24 7.74 18.35 -10.35
N ILE A 25 7.73 17.76 -11.54
CA ILE A 25 6.79 18.17 -12.59
C ILE A 25 5.36 17.76 -12.22
N ASN A 26 5.20 16.61 -11.59
CA ASN A 26 3.91 16.08 -11.17
C ASN A 26 3.35 16.80 -9.94
N GLU A 27 4.18 17.21 -8.99
CA GLU A 27 3.79 18.09 -7.89
C GLU A 27 3.17 19.40 -8.41
N LYS A 28 3.76 20.01 -9.44
CA LYS A 28 3.20 21.21 -10.08
C LYS A 28 1.88 20.94 -10.77
N MET A 29 1.79 19.86 -11.54
CA MET A 29 0.55 19.47 -12.23
C MET A 29 -0.60 19.27 -11.23
N ILE A 30 -0.35 18.55 -10.13
CA ILE A 30 -1.38 18.31 -9.10
C ILE A 30 -1.76 19.61 -8.39
N ALA A 31 -0.80 20.46 -8.04
CA ALA A 31 -1.09 21.76 -7.44
C ALA A 31 -1.95 22.65 -8.35
N GLU A 32 -1.66 22.66 -9.67
CA GLU A 32 -2.43 23.40 -10.67
C GLU A 32 -3.85 22.83 -10.82
N ILE A 33 -4.01 21.50 -10.90
CA ILE A 33 -5.32 20.85 -10.94
C ILE A 33 -6.16 21.26 -9.74
N PHE A 34 -5.63 21.17 -8.52
CA PHE A 34 -6.36 21.54 -7.30
C PHE A 34 -6.68 23.03 -7.24
N LYS A 35 -5.78 23.89 -7.72
CA LYS A 35 -6.01 25.32 -7.77
C LYS A 35 -7.13 25.69 -8.75
N GLU A 36 -7.10 25.16 -9.96
CA GLU A 36 -8.05 25.50 -11.02
C GLU A 36 -9.42 24.86 -10.81
N THR A 37 -9.49 23.67 -10.19
CA THR A 37 -10.76 22.96 -9.98
C THR A 37 -11.43 23.28 -8.65
N LEU A 38 -10.66 23.39 -7.56
CA LEU A 38 -11.19 23.58 -6.20
C LEU A 38 -10.85 24.95 -5.60
N GLY A 39 -10.01 25.75 -6.25
CA GLY A 39 -9.49 26.99 -5.67
C GLY A 39 -8.50 26.77 -4.52
N ILE A 40 -8.03 25.54 -4.31
CA ILE A 40 -7.18 25.14 -3.19
C ILE A 40 -5.71 25.23 -3.58
N ASP A 41 -4.94 26.02 -2.82
CA ASP A 41 -3.48 26.05 -2.95
C ASP A 41 -2.87 24.87 -2.16
N VAL A 42 -2.38 23.86 -2.87
CA VAL A 42 -1.68 22.73 -2.27
C VAL A 42 -0.19 23.06 -2.13
N PRO A 43 0.41 23.00 -0.93
CA PRO A 43 1.81 23.30 -0.74
C PRO A 43 2.70 22.22 -1.37
N ILE A 44 3.68 22.66 -2.15
CA ILE A 44 4.77 21.82 -2.70
C ILE A 44 6.12 22.24 -2.10
N PRO A 45 7.10 21.35 -1.96
CA PRO A 45 7.06 19.91 -2.31
C PRO A 45 6.16 19.12 -1.37
N PHE A 46 5.62 17.99 -1.85
CA PHE A 46 4.83 17.10 -1.00
C PHE A 46 5.73 16.37 0.00
N LYS A 47 5.15 15.91 1.10
CA LYS A 47 5.85 15.04 2.05
C LYS A 47 6.32 13.79 1.32
N ARG A 48 7.43 13.21 1.78
CA ARG A 48 7.97 11.97 1.23
C ARG A 48 8.26 11.00 2.36
N LEU A 49 7.86 9.75 2.20
CA LEU A 49 8.18 8.65 3.09
C LEU A 49 8.79 7.53 2.26
N SER A 50 9.79 6.84 2.81
CA SER A 50 10.17 5.57 2.20
C SER A 50 9.05 4.55 2.41
N TYR A 51 8.94 3.55 1.53
CA TYR A 51 8.03 2.42 1.71
C TYR A 51 8.23 1.79 3.09
N GLN A 52 9.49 1.57 3.49
CA GLN A 52 9.81 1.02 4.81
C GLN A 52 9.26 1.89 5.94
N GLU A 53 9.48 3.20 5.90
CA GLU A 53 8.96 4.14 6.91
C GLU A 53 7.43 4.13 6.94
N SER A 54 6.78 4.11 5.77
CA SER A 54 5.32 4.06 5.66
C SER A 54 4.75 2.78 6.28
N MET A 55 5.34 1.63 5.97
CA MET A 55 4.95 0.35 6.56
C MET A 55 5.21 0.33 8.07
N GLU A 56 6.37 0.81 8.52
CA GLU A 56 6.74 0.78 9.94
C GLU A 56 5.82 1.67 10.79
N ARG A 57 5.45 2.84 10.29
CA ARG A 57 4.64 3.84 11.00
C ARG A 57 3.14 3.68 10.79
N PHE A 58 2.68 3.17 9.66
CA PHE A 58 1.25 3.15 9.30
C PHE A 58 0.74 1.77 8.89
N GLY A 59 1.61 0.78 8.67
CA GLY A 59 1.23 -0.56 8.23
C GLY A 59 0.75 -0.63 6.78
N THR A 60 0.96 0.42 5.98
CA THR A 60 0.50 0.52 4.60
C THR A 60 1.40 1.41 3.77
N ASP A 61 1.47 1.16 2.46
CA ASP A 61 2.10 1.99 1.43
C ASP A 61 1.19 3.09 0.88
N LYS A 62 0.00 3.26 1.45
CA LYS A 62 -0.92 4.37 1.15
C LYS A 62 -1.48 4.97 2.43
N PRO A 63 -0.63 5.61 3.25
CA PRO A 63 -1.04 6.07 4.57
C PRO A 63 -1.96 7.28 4.49
N ASP A 64 -3.01 7.29 5.32
CA ASP A 64 -3.76 8.50 5.59
C ASP A 64 -3.04 9.30 6.68
N LEU A 65 -2.40 10.40 6.30
CA LEU A 65 -1.61 11.26 7.20
C LEU A 65 -2.44 12.35 7.90
N ARG A 66 -3.76 12.37 7.72
CA ARG A 66 -4.62 13.41 8.32
C ARG A 66 -4.73 13.30 9.85
N PHE A 67 -4.41 12.13 10.41
CA PHE A 67 -4.48 11.86 11.85
C PHE A 67 -3.29 11.01 12.33
N GLY A 68 -3.12 10.91 13.66
CA GLY A 68 -2.00 10.19 14.29
C GLY A 68 -2.19 8.67 14.36
N MET A 69 -2.03 8.10 15.56
CA MET A 69 -2.12 6.65 15.82
C MET A 69 -1.09 5.82 15.02
N GLU A 70 0.14 6.31 14.96
CA GLU A 70 1.25 5.58 14.33
C GLU A 70 1.55 4.27 15.08
N LEU A 71 1.94 3.25 14.32
CA LEU A 71 2.41 1.98 14.85
C LEU A 71 3.75 2.19 15.55
N LYS A 72 3.91 1.56 16.70
CA LYS A 72 5.18 1.49 17.42
C LYS A 72 5.60 0.04 17.57
N ASP A 73 6.84 -0.25 17.23
CA ASP A 73 7.44 -1.56 17.45
C ASP A 73 7.75 -1.76 18.94
N LEU A 74 7.32 -2.91 19.46
CA LEU A 74 7.49 -3.37 20.84
C LEU A 74 8.34 -4.64 20.90
N SER A 75 8.79 -5.17 19.76
CA SER A 75 9.48 -6.46 19.64
C SER A 75 10.74 -6.52 20.50
N ASP A 76 11.49 -5.41 20.59
CA ASP A 76 12.67 -5.27 21.44
C ASP A 76 12.33 -5.32 22.94
N ILE A 77 11.21 -4.72 23.33
CA ILE A 77 10.75 -4.67 24.72
C ILE A 77 10.30 -6.05 25.19
N VAL A 78 9.60 -6.80 24.33
CA VAL A 78 8.98 -8.08 24.68
C VAL A 78 9.78 -9.29 24.21
N ALA A 79 11.01 -9.09 23.75
CA ALA A 79 11.89 -10.15 23.24
C ALA A 79 12.11 -11.30 24.24
N GLN A 80 12.13 -10.98 25.54
CA GLN A 80 12.31 -11.94 26.64
C GLN A 80 11.00 -12.21 27.41
N SER A 81 9.86 -11.82 26.86
CA SER A 81 8.57 -11.93 27.55
C SER A 81 8.17 -13.37 27.77
N GLU A 82 7.68 -13.73 28.95
CA GLU A 82 7.13 -15.06 29.20
C GLU A 82 5.77 -15.28 28.53
N PHE A 83 5.18 -14.23 27.95
CA PHE A 83 3.90 -14.34 27.29
C PHE A 83 4.02 -15.11 25.96
N ASN A 84 3.41 -16.30 25.90
CA ASN A 84 3.56 -17.23 24.78
C ASN A 84 3.17 -16.64 23.42
N VAL A 85 2.22 -15.69 23.39
CA VAL A 85 1.78 -15.03 22.16
C VAL A 85 2.93 -14.22 21.54
N PHE A 86 3.65 -13.43 22.34
CA PHE A 86 4.80 -12.64 21.88
C PHE A 86 5.97 -13.54 21.49
N LYS A 87 6.32 -14.54 22.32
CA LYS A 87 7.35 -15.53 22.01
C LYS A 87 7.12 -16.22 20.67
N THR A 88 5.87 -16.63 20.41
CA THR A 88 5.52 -17.34 19.18
C THR A 88 5.62 -16.45 17.95
N ALA A 89 5.18 -15.20 18.03
CA ALA A 89 5.30 -14.25 16.93
C ALA A 89 6.77 -13.99 16.56
N LEU A 90 7.60 -13.65 17.56
CA LEU A 90 9.02 -13.33 17.34
C LEU A 90 9.83 -14.54 16.86
N LYS A 91 9.54 -15.75 17.37
CA LYS A 91 10.20 -16.99 16.92
C LYS A 91 9.90 -17.31 15.45
N ASN A 92 8.76 -16.86 14.93
CA ASN A 92 8.34 -17.10 13.55
C ASN A 92 8.71 -15.93 12.62
N ASN A 93 9.73 -15.14 12.96
CA ASN A 93 10.15 -13.94 12.21
C ASN A 93 9.02 -12.92 11.99
N GLY A 94 8.11 -12.81 12.96
CA GLY A 94 7.11 -11.74 13.00
C GLY A 94 7.54 -10.60 13.92
N SER A 95 6.61 -9.68 14.18
CA SER A 95 6.81 -8.54 15.09
C SER A 95 5.66 -8.40 16.08
N VAL A 96 5.92 -7.64 17.15
CA VAL A 96 4.92 -7.19 18.10
C VAL A 96 4.83 -5.68 18.00
N ARG A 97 3.69 -5.17 17.51
CA ARG A 97 3.48 -3.73 17.31
C ARG A 97 2.16 -3.30 17.91
N GLY A 98 2.06 -2.03 18.27
CA GLY A 98 0.83 -1.47 18.79
C GLY A 98 0.57 -0.05 18.36
N ILE A 99 -0.68 0.38 18.58
CA ILE A 99 -1.15 1.76 18.39
C ILE A 99 -1.73 2.27 19.71
N ASN A 100 -1.64 3.59 19.90
CA ASN A 100 -2.27 4.29 21.01
C ASN A 100 -3.49 5.09 20.52
N VAL A 101 -4.67 4.74 21.03
CA VAL A 101 -5.94 5.41 20.79
C VAL A 101 -6.21 6.39 21.94
N LYS A 102 -5.92 7.65 21.69
CA LYS A 102 -6.02 8.71 22.70
C LYS A 102 -7.46 8.85 23.23
N GLY A 103 -7.63 8.89 24.54
CA GLY A 103 -8.92 9.14 25.20
C GLY A 103 -9.95 7.99 25.12
N ALA A 104 -9.55 6.79 24.68
CA ALA A 104 -10.45 5.65 24.49
C ALA A 104 -10.43 4.59 25.61
N ALA A 105 -9.79 4.86 26.76
CA ALA A 105 -9.72 3.93 27.90
C ALA A 105 -11.10 3.49 28.40
N SER A 106 -12.13 4.32 28.29
CA SER A 106 -13.49 3.99 28.76
C SER A 106 -14.29 3.09 27.81
N MET A 107 -13.68 2.61 26.72
CA MET A 107 -14.35 1.76 25.73
C MET A 107 -15.00 0.53 26.41
N PRO A 108 -16.32 0.29 26.24
CA PRO A 108 -16.99 -0.84 26.87
C PRO A 108 -16.44 -2.17 26.37
N ARG A 109 -16.49 -3.20 27.22
CA ARG A 109 -15.97 -4.54 26.88
C ARG A 109 -16.54 -5.10 25.58
N ARG A 110 -17.84 -4.87 25.31
CA ARG A 110 -18.49 -5.28 24.05
C ARG A 110 -17.79 -4.71 22.81
N GLN A 111 -17.40 -3.43 22.85
CA GLN A 111 -16.71 -2.78 21.73
C GLN A 111 -15.26 -3.26 21.62
N LEU A 112 -14.59 -3.55 22.74
CA LEU A 112 -13.26 -4.18 22.71
C LEU A 112 -13.31 -5.57 22.07
N ASP A 113 -14.32 -6.38 22.39
CA ASP A 113 -14.51 -7.69 21.78
C ASP A 113 -14.86 -7.55 20.27
N GLU A 114 -15.60 -6.51 19.86
CA GLU A 114 -15.82 -6.19 18.44
C GLU A 114 -14.49 -5.84 17.71
N LEU A 115 -13.57 -5.10 18.35
CA LEU A 115 -12.24 -4.83 17.77
C LEU A 115 -11.40 -6.10 17.64
N VAL A 116 -11.53 -7.05 18.58
CA VAL A 116 -10.86 -8.35 18.50
C VAL A 116 -11.39 -9.14 17.30
N GLU A 117 -12.71 -9.18 17.09
CA GLU A 117 -13.30 -9.84 15.92
C GLU A 117 -12.92 -9.13 14.61
N PHE A 118 -12.89 -7.80 14.60
CA PHE A 118 -12.39 -7.03 13.46
C PHE A 118 -10.93 -7.38 13.15
N ALA A 119 -10.05 -7.47 14.14
CA ALA A 119 -8.65 -7.85 13.90
C ALA A 119 -8.52 -9.24 13.26
N LYS A 120 -9.39 -10.19 13.62
CA LYS A 120 -9.38 -11.54 13.05
C LYS A 120 -9.76 -11.56 11.56
N THR A 121 -10.54 -10.60 11.07
CA THR A 121 -10.86 -10.55 9.62
C THR A 121 -9.65 -10.25 8.76
N TYR A 122 -8.59 -9.68 9.35
CA TYR A 122 -7.29 -9.42 8.73
C TYR A 122 -6.23 -10.48 9.10
N GLY A 123 -6.67 -11.64 9.59
CA GLY A 123 -5.80 -12.79 9.85
C GLY A 123 -5.09 -12.79 11.21
N ALA A 124 -5.24 -11.74 12.04
CA ALA A 124 -4.66 -11.73 13.37
C ALA A 124 -5.28 -12.83 14.25
N LYS A 125 -4.43 -13.62 14.92
CA LYS A 125 -4.88 -14.67 15.85
C LYS A 125 -5.51 -14.09 17.13
N GLY A 126 -5.23 -12.83 17.43
CA GLY A 126 -5.79 -12.12 18.56
C GLY A 126 -5.38 -10.66 18.55
N LEU A 127 -6.09 -9.86 19.34
CA LEU A 127 -5.80 -8.46 19.59
C LEU A 127 -5.67 -8.28 21.10
N LEU A 128 -4.51 -7.79 21.54
CA LEU A 128 -4.32 -7.41 22.92
C LEU A 128 -4.75 -5.95 23.10
N TRP A 129 -5.51 -5.67 24.15
CA TRP A 129 -5.90 -4.32 24.50
C TRP A 129 -5.50 -3.97 25.92
N ILE A 130 -5.15 -2.70 26.17
CA ILE A 130 -4.77 -2.18 27.48
C ILE A 130 -5.49 -0.85 27.68
N GLN A 131 -6.38 -0.78 28.66
CA GLN A 131 -7.03 0.47 29.08
C GLN A 131 -6.21 1.11 30.19
N VAL A 132 -5.77 2.35 29.98
CA VAL A 132 -4.94 3.10 30.91
C VAL A 132 -5.81 4.12 31.65
N PHE A 133 -5.93 3.98 32.98
CA PHE A 133 -6.61 4.94 33.85
C PHE A 133 -5.60 5.59 34.79
N GLU A 134 -5.98 6.68 35.47
CA GLU A 134 -5.05 7.46 36.33
C GLU A 134 -4.32 6.64 37.41
N LYS A 135 -4.96 5.58 37.92
CA LYS A 135 -4.46 4.78 39.05
C LYS A 135 -4.41 3.29 38.76
N GLU A 136 -4.88 2.86 37.60
CA GLU A 136 -4.99 1.43 37.27
C GLU A 136 -4.84 1.20 35.77
N VAL A 137 -4.32 0.02 35.44
CA VAL A 137 -4.27 -0.48 34.07
C VAL A 137 -5.16 -1.72 34.00
N LYS A 138 -6.13 -1.73 33.09
CA LYS A 138 -7.01 -2.88 32.86
C LYS A 138 -6.62 -3.55 31.55
N SER A 139 -6.20 -4.80 31.62
CA SER A 139 -5.95 -5.63 30.44
C SER A 139 -6.00 -7.11 30.82
N PRO A 140 -6.42 -8.01 29.90
CA PRO A 140 -6.20 -9.44 30.06
C PRO A 140 -4.70 -9.79 30.14
N ALA A 141 -3.80 -8.96 29.60
CA ALA A 141 -2.35 -9.19 29.63
C ALA A 141 -1.65 -8.84 30.93
N THR A 142 -2.28 -8.11 31.87
CA THR A 142 -1.60 -7.72 33.13
C THR A 142 -1.11 -8.93 33.94
N LYS A 143 -1.69 -10.12 33.74
CA LYS A 143 -1.27 -11.37 34.39
C LYS A 143 -0.05 -12.03 33.75
N PHE A 144 0.28 -11.65 32.52
CA PHE A 144 1.30 -12.30 31.69
C PHE A 144 2.52 -11.40 31.43
N LEU A 145 2.40 -10.10 31.68
CA LEU A 145 3.47 -9.12 31.53
C LEU A 145 4.01 -8.73 32.89
N SER A 146 5.34 -8.64 32.99
CA SER A 146 6.00 -8.06 34.16
C SER A 146 5.72 -6.56 34.27
N GLU A 147 5.89 -6.00 35.46
CA GLU A 147 5.74 -4.55 35.68
C GLU A 147 6.71 -3.73 34.82
N GLU A 148 7.93 -4.24 34.60
CA GLU A 148 8.94 -3.58 33.78
C GLU A 148 8.54 -3.57 32.30
N GLU A 149 8.06 -4.69 31.76
CA GLU A 149 7.55 -4.77 30.38
C GLU A 149 6.36 -3.85 30.19
N MET A 150 5.38 -3.89 31.10
CA MET A 150 4.20 -3.03 31.03
C MET A 150 4.62 -1.56 31.00
N LYS A 151 5.52 -1.14 31.90
CA LYS A 151 6.02 0.24 31.94
C LYS A 151 6.67 0.65 30.62
N LYS A 152 7.56 -0.17 30.05
CA LYS A 152 8.23 0.12 28.77
C LYS A 152 7.23 0.17 27.61
N ILE A 153 6.22 -0.68 27.60
CA ILE A 153 5.15 -0.67 26.58
C ILE A 153 4.37 0.65 26.66
N LEU A 154 3.94 1.05 27.87
CA LEU A 154 3.23 2.33 28.08
C LEU A 154 4.09 3.52 27.63
N GLU A 155 5.38 3.54 27.98
CA GLU A 155 6.32 4.59 27.56
C GLU A 155 6.50 4.64 26.04
N ARG A 156 6.72 3.49 25.39
CA ARG A 156 6.95 3.41 23.92
C ARG A 156 5.71 3.79 23.12
N LEU A 157 4.51 3.48 23.63
CA LEU A 157 3.24 3.88 23.04
C LEU A 157 2.79 5.27 23.46
N GLU A 158 3.61 6.00 24.22
CA GLU A 158 3.33 7.37 24.67
C GLU A 158 1.96 7.44 25.36
N ALA A 159 1.67 6.45 26.21
CA ALA A 159 0.38 6.25 26.83
C ALA A 159 0.13 7.23 27.99
N GLU A 160 -1.04 7.84 28.00
CA GLU A 160 -1.51 8.72 29.07
C GLU A 160 -2.75 8.13 29.74
N ALA A 161 -3.09 8.64 30.93
CA ALA A 161 -4.34 8.29 31.58
C ALA A 161 -5.53 8.70 30.70
N GLY A 162 -6.40 7.74 30.39
CA GLY A 162 -7.50 7.91 29.45
C GLY A 162 -7.28 7.20 28.12
N ASP A 163 -6.10 6.63 27.85
CA ASP A 163 -5.77 6.00 26.55
C ASP A 163 -6.13 4.51 26.47
N LEU A 164 -6.37 4.03 25.26
CA LEU A 164 -6.50 2.61 24.92
C LEU A 164 -5.37 2.19 23.99
N LEU A 165 -4.59 1.21 24.41
CA LEU A 165 -3.53 0.63 23.59
C LEU A 165 -4.03 -0.65 22.95
N LEU A 166 -3.72 -0.85 21.67
CA LEU A 166 -4.04 -2.04 20.91
C LEU A 166 -2.76 -2.62 20.34
N ILE A 167 -2.49 -3.90 20.60
CA ILE A 167 -1.23 -4.58 20.27
C ILE A 167 -1.53 -5.87 19.52
N VAL A 168 -0.83 -6.07 18.40
CA VAL A 168 -0.89 -7.27 17.57
C VAL A 168 0.49 -7.92 17.53
N ALA A 169 0.51 -9.25 17.57
CA ALA A 169 1.72 -10.06 17.56
C ALA A 169 1.52 -11.24 16.59
N ASP A 170 2.05 -11.12 15.38
CA ASP A 170 2.02 -12.16 14.35
C ASP A 170 3.13 -11.89 13.30
N LYS A 171 3.07 -12.52 12.12
CA LYS A 171 3.91 -12.16 10.97
C LYS A 171 3.73 -10.67 10.60
N ASP A 172 4.79 -10.04 10.11
CA ASP A 172 4.79 -8.59 9.79
C ASP A 172 3.65 -8.17 8.88
N GLU A 173 3.36 -8.93 7.82
CA GLU A 173 2.25 -8.66 6.91
C GLU A 173 0.91 -8.56 7.64
N ILE A 174 0.61 -9.53 8.53
CA ILE A 174 -0.63 -9.56 9.32
C ILE A 174 -0.65 -8.41 10.33
N VAL A 175 0.48 -8.15 11.00
CA VAL A 175 0.59 -7.07 11.99
C VAL A 175 0.33 -5.72 11.34
N PHE A 176 1.00 -5.44 10.21
CA PHE A 176 0.84 -4.20 9.46
C PHE A 176 -0.58 -4.04 8.94
N ASP A 177 -1.11 -5.05 8.25
CA ASP A 177 -2.45 -4.98 7.66
C ASP A 177 -3.55 -4.80 8.72
N THR A 178 -3.47 -5.56 9.82
CA THR A 178 -4.43 -5.48 10.93
C THR A 178 -4.40 -4.11 11.61
N LEU A 179 -3.21 -3.61 11.96
CA LEU A 179 -3.08 -2.33 12.66
C LEU A 179 -3.41 -1.13 11.76
N ALA A 180 -3.09 -1.19 10.46
CA ALA A 180 -3.47 -0.17 9.49
C ALA A 180 -5.00 -0.05 9.39
N HIS A 181 -5.71 -1.18 9.29
CA HIS A 181 -7.17 -1.19 9.22
C HIS A 181 -7.83 -0.80 10.54
N LEU A 182 -7.31 -1.26 11.69
CA LEU A 182 -7.80 -0.81 13.00
C LEU A 182 -7.63 0.70 13.15
N ARG A 183 -6.47 1.23 12.76
CA ARG A 183 -6.18 2.67 12.79
C ARG A 183 -7.21 3.46 11.97
N LEU A 184 -7.52 3.05 10.74
CA LEU A 184 -8.52 3.72 9.90
C LEU A 184 -9.94 3.61 10.48
N GLU A 185 -10.33 2.43 10.96
CA GLU A 185 -11.63 2.21 11.57
C GLU A 185 -11.83 3.09 12.81
N LEU A 186 -10.82 3.16 13.69
CA LEU A 186 -10.85 4.00 14.89
C LEU A 186 -10.80 5.48 14.51
N GLY A 187 -10.05 5.86 13.48
CA GLY A 187 -10.03 7.21 12.95
C GLY A 187 -11.43 7.69 12.55
N LYS A 188 -12.21 6.82 11.90
CA LYS A 188 -13.63 7.08 11.55
C LYS A 188 -14.52 7.12 12.80
N ARG A 189 -14.45 6.10 13.65
CA ARG A 189 -15.30 6.00 14.86
C ARG A 189 -15.16 7.18 15.81
N PHE A 190 -13.94 7.71 15.94
CA PHE A 190 -13.62 8.85 16.80
C PHE A 190 -13.58 10.19 16.07
N ASN A 191 -14.00 10.23 14.80
CA ASN A 191 -14.05 11.44 13.98
C ASN A 191 -12.72 12.21 13.98
N LEU A 192 -11.60 11.48 13.85
CA LEU A 192 -10.24 12.03 13.84
C LEU A 192 -9.80 12.47 12.43
N ILE A 193 -10.57 12.11 11.41
CA ILE A 193 -10.27 12.36 10.02
C ILE A 193 -10.97 13.65 9.59
N ASP A 194 -10.20 14.68 9.26
CA ASP A 194 -10.74 15.91 8.68
C ASP A 194 -11.01 15.69 7.19
N GLU A 195 -12.29 15.57 6.84
CA GLU A 195 -12.72 15.33 5.45
C GLU A 195 -12.53 16.55 4.53
N ASN A 196 -12.28 17.73 5.08
CA ASN A 196 -12.02 18.93 4.28
C ASN A 196 -10.52 19.14 4.01
N LYS A 197 -9.67 18.29 4.57
CA LYS A 197 -8.22 18.39 4.44
C LYS A 197 -7.71 17.46 3.33
N TYR A 198 -6.88 17.99 2.45
CA TYR A 198 -6.12 17.22 1.45
C TYR A 198 -4.66 17.11 1.90
N GLU A 199 -4.22 15.88 2.14
CA GLU A 199 -2.87 15.58 2.60
C GLU A 199 -2.18 14.63 1.60
N PHE A 200 -1.19 15.16 0.89
CA PHE A 200 -0.42 14.46 -0.13
C PHE A 200 0.89 13.93 0.45
N VAL A 201 1.27 12.73 0.03
CA VAL A 201 2.58 12.14 0.32
C VAL A 201 3.05 11.28 -0.85
N TRP A 202 4.34 11.40 -1.18
CA TRP A 202 5.04 10.45 -2.02
C TRP A 202 5.54 9.29 -1.18
N ILE A 203 5.24 8.07 -1.60
CA ILE A 203 5.91 6.88 -1.11
C ILE A 203 6.98 6.52 -2.13
N VAL A 204 8.21 6.35 -1.66
CA VAL A 204 9.39 6.08 -2.51
C VAL A 204 10.16 4.87 -1.99
N ASP A 205 11.20 4.44 -2.67
CA ASP A 205 12.11 3.38 -2.20
C ASP A 205 11.40 2.04 -1.96
N PHE A 206 10.40 1.75 -2.79
CA PHE A 206 9.70 0.47 -2.76
C PHE A 206 10.66 -0.70 -2.94
N PRO A 207 10.38 -1.88 -2.35
CA PRO A 207 11.01 -3.11 -2.75
C PRO A 207 10.81 -3.33 -4.25
N LEU A 208 11.87 -3.72 -4.94
CA LEU A 208 11.79 -4.04 -6.36
C LEU A 208 10.96 -5.31 -6.61
N LEU A 209 11.14 -6.28 -5.72
CA LEU A 209 10.58 -7.62 -5.82
C LEU A 209 9.86 -7.98 -4.52
N GLU A 210 8.88 -8.86 -4.64
CA GLU A 210 8.31 -9.59 -3.51
C GLU A 210 8.35 -11.09 -3.81
N TYR A 211 8.31 -11.91 -2.77
CA TYR A 211 8.30 -13.37 -2.93
C TYR A 211 6.87 -13.87 -2.86
N ASP A 212 6.40 -14.49 -3.94
CA ASP A 212 5.09 -15.12 -3.98
C ASP A 212 5.20 -16.55 -3.44
N GLU A 213 4.60 -16.80 -2.28
CA GLU A 213 4.59 -18.13 -1.63
C GLU A 213 3.76 -19.17 -2.41
N GLY A 214 2.76 -18.75 -3.18
CA GLY A 214 1.91 -19.62 -3.98
C GLY A 214 2.62 -20.10 -5.25
N GLU A 215 3.23 -19.18 -5.98
CA GLU A 215 4.01 -19.45 -7.19
C GLU A 215 5.45 -19.89 -6.89
N LYS A 216 5.90 -19.72 -5.64
CA LYS A 216 7.25 -20.05 -5.14
C LYS A 216 8.36 -19.39 -5.96
N ARG A 217 8.17 -18.11 -6.28
CA ARG A 217 9.13 -17.31 -7.06
C ARG A 217 9.06 -15.83 -6.70
N TYR A 218 10.08 -15.09 -7.09
CA TYR A 218 10.03 -13.64 -7.03
C TYR A 218 9.11 -13.09 -8.12
N VAL A 219 8.30 -12.10 -7.75
CA VAL A 219 7.45 -11.32 -8.64
C VAL A 219 7.80 -9.84 -8.50
N ALA A 220 7.57 -9.06 -9.56
CA ALA A 220 7.83 -7.63 -9.53
C ALA A 220 6.74 -6.92 -8.73
N LYS A 221 7.13 -6.03 -7.80
CA LYS A 221 6.15 -5.29 -6.98
C LYS A 221 5.37 -4.24 -7.79
N HIS A 222 5.98 -3.71 -8.85
CA HIS A 222 5.35 -2.72 -9.76
C HIS A 222 5.25 -3.30 -11.18
N HIS A 223 6.33 -3.17 -11.95
CA HIS A 223 6.42 -3.69 -13.31
C HIS A 223 7.82 -4.28 -13.55
N PRO A 224 7.96 -5.38 -14.32
CA PRO A 224 9.26 -5.99 -14.68
C PRO A 224 10.31 -5.07 -15.35
N PHE A 225 9.92 -3.85 -15.73
CA PHE A 225 10.80 -2.86 -16.37
C PHE A 225 11.27 -1.76 -15.41
N THR A 226 10.89 -1.86 -14.13
CA THR A 226 11.27 -0.88 -13.11
C THR A 226 12.76 -1.00 -12.81
N ALA A 227 13.47 0.13 -12.84
CA ALA A 227 14.89 0.17 -12.53
C ALA A 227 15.14 -0.02 -11.04
N PRO A 228 16.13 -0.83 -10.64
CA PRO A 228 16.65 -0.83 -9.28
C PRO A 228 17.33 0.51 -8.96
N LYS A 229 17.50 0.81 -7.67
CA LYS A 229 18.48 1.80 -7.22
C LYS A 229 19.88 1.38 -7.63
N ASP A 230 20.71 2.33 -8.04
CA ASP A 230 22.00 2.03 -8.65
C ASP A 230 22.93 1.33 -7.65
N GLU A 231 22.87 1.74 -6.39
CA GLU A 231 23.63 1.13 -5.30
C GLU A 231 23.19 -0.30 -4.93
N ASP A 232 21.99 -0.72 -5.33
CA ASP A 232 21.42 -2.03 -5.00
C ASP A 232 21.56 -3.05 -6.15
N ILE A 233 22.06 -2.64 -7.33
CA ILE A 233 22.18 -3.50 -8.53
C ILE A 233 22.99 -4.77 -8.25
N GLU A 234 24.01 -4.69 -7.41
CA GLU A 234 24.87 -5.83 -7.04
C GLU A 234 24.19 -6.86 -6.14
N LEU A 235 23.05 -6.50 -5.53
CA LEU A 235 22.25 -7.37 -4.68
C LEU A 235 21.19 -8.13 -5.49
N LEU A 236 20.95 -7.77 -6.75
CA LEU A 236 19.86 -8.30 -7.58
C LEU A 236 19.82 -9.83 -7.63
N GLU A 237 20.97 -10.50 -7.78
CA GLU A 237 21.05 -11.96 -7.76
C GLU A 237 21.43 -12.56 -6.39
N LYS A 238 21.95 -11.74 -5.46
CA LYS A 238 22.48 -12.21 -4.17
C LYS A 238 21.43 -12.18 -3.08
N GLU A 239 20.75 -11.04 -2.94
CA GLU A 239 19.73 -10.78 -1.93
C GLU A 239 18.57 -9.98 -2.57
N PRO A 240 17.77 -10.61 -3.47
CA PRO A 240 16.82 -9.89 -4.32
C PRO A 240 15.77 -9.07 -3.55
N LEU A 241 15.37 -9.55 -2.37
CA LEU A 241 14.37 -8.90 -1.51
C LEU A 241 14.88 -7.62 -0.82
N LYS A 242 16.19 -7.35 -0.84
CA LYS A 242 16.78 -6.11 -0.30
C LYS A 242 16.90 -5.01 -1.35
N VAL A 243 16.66 -5.32 -2.62
CA VAL A 243 16.82 -4.36 -3.72
C VAL A 243 15.65 -3.39 -3.72
N ARG A 244 15.95 -2.09 -3.66
CA ARG A 244 14.96 -1.03 -3.80
C ARG A 244 14.79 -0.65 -5.26
N ALA A 245 13.56 -0.28 -5.62
CA ALA A 245 13.19 0.26 -6.91
C ALA A 245 13.33 1.79 -6.92
N LYS A 246 13.64 2.33 -8.10
CA LYS A 246 13.39 3.74 -8.45
C LYS A 246 11.91 3.94 -8.80
N ALA A 247 11.03 3.50 -7.90
CA ALA A 247 9.57 3.58 -8.03
C ALA A 247 8.99 4.52 -6.97
N TYR A 248 7.84 5.08 -7.28
CA TYR A 248 7.19 6.09 -6.47
C TYR A 248 5.68 6.11 -6.71
N ASP A 249 4.94 6.24 -5.63
CA ASP A 249 3.49 6.39 -5.62
C ASP A 249 3.12 7.71 -4.95
N ILE A 250 2.09 8.37 -5.47
CA ILE A 250 1.47 9.54 -4.84
C ILE A 250 0.16 9.13 -4.21
N VAL A 251 0.07 9.42 -2.92
CA VAL A 251 -1.04 9.08 -2.05
C VAL A 251 -1.71 10.36 -1.60
N LEU A 252 -3.03 10.39 -1.68
CA LEU A 252 -3.88 11.46 -1.17
C LEU A 252 -4.87 10.87 -0.18
N ASN A 253 -4.82 11.33 1.07
CA ASN A 253 -5.80 10.95 2.11
C ASN A 253 -5.97 9.41 2.28
N GLY A 254 -4.85 8.67 2.21
CA GLY A 254 -4.86 7.20 2.31
C GLY A 254 -5.25 6.46 1.03
N THR A 255 -5.37 7.17 -0.09
CA THR A 255 -5.70 6.60 -1.39
C THR A 255 -4.57 6.85 -2.38
N GLU A 256 -4.05 5.80 -2.99
CA GLU A 256 -3.12 5.88 -4.12
C GLU A 256 -3.84 6.51 -5.32
N ILE A 257 -3.35 7.65 -5.81
CA ILE A 257 -3.94 8.36 -6.96
C ILE A 257 -3.09 8.25 -8.23
N GLY A 258 -1.82 7.86 -8.10
CA GLY A 258 -0.93 7.57 -9.21
C GLY A 258 0.35 6.89 -8.76
N GLY A 259 1.03 6.26 -9.70
CA GLY A 259 2.23 5.45 -9.44
C GLY A 259 3.11 5.34 -10.68
N GLY A 260 4.41 5.23 -10.47
CA GLY A 260 5.40 5.38 -11.52
C GLY A 260 6.76 4.80 -11.16
N SER A 261 7.62 4.73 -12.17
CA SER A 261 9.02 4.34 -11.96
C SER A 261 9.95 4.82 -13.05
N ILE A 262 11.23 4.93 -12.71
CA ILE A 262 12.29 4.98 -13.70
C ILE A 262 12.42 3.60 -14.34
N ARG A 263 12.58 3.56 -15.65
CA ARG A 263 12.64 2.32 -16.42
C ARG A 263 14.07 1.86 -16.65
N ILE A 264 14.22 0.55 -16.72
CA ILE A 264 15.44 -0.06 -17.24
C ILE A 264 15.52 0.26 -18.74
N HIS A 265 16.65 0.83 -19.14
CA HIS A 265 16.97 1.11 -20.54
C HIS A 265 18.22 0.34 -21.02
N ASP A 266 18.89 -0.37 -20.10
CA ASP A 266 20.03 -1.23 -20.42
C ASP A 266 19.57 -2.68 -20.65
N THR A 267 19.96 -3.26 -21.78
CA THR A 267 19.53 -4.61 -22.17
C THR A 267 20.07 -5.69 -21.23
N GLU A 268 21.29 -5.54 -20.73
CA GLU A 268 21.90 -6.56 -19.86
C GLU A 268 21.27 -6.53 -18.47
N LEU A 269 21.00 -5.35 -17.92
CA LEU A 269 20.25 -5.20 -16.67
C LEU A 269 18.83 -5.77 -16.80
N GLN A 270 18.14 -5.55 -17.92
CA GLN A 270 16.81 -6.10 -18.13
C GLN A 270 16.82 -7.64 -18.19
N LYS A 271 17.83 -8.25 -18.82
CA LYS A 271 18.01 -9.71 -18.80
C LYS A 271 18.25 -10.25 -17.39
N ARG A 272 19.08 -9.55 -16.60
CA ARG A 272 19.33 -9.91 -15.18
C ARG A 272 18.03 -9.86 -14.37
N MET A 273 17.22 -8.81 -14.55
CA MET A 273 15.89 -8.70 -13.93
C MET A 273 14.99 -9.89 -14.28
N PHE A 274 14.87 -10.23 -15.57
CA PHE A 274 14.05 -11.36 -16.00
C PHE A 274 14.51 -12.70 -15.44
N LYS A 275 15.83 -12.90 -15.34
CA LYS A 275 16.39 -14.09 -14.72
C LYS A 275 15.99 -14.22 -13.25
N VAL A 276 16.01 -13.13 -12.49
CA VAL A 276 15.59 -13.12 -11.07
C VAL A 276 14.09 -13.37 -10.93
N LEU A 277 13.27 -12.86 -11.86
CA LEU A 277 11.83 -13.14 -11.94
C LEU A 277 11.50 -14.59 -12.38
N GLY A 278 12.51 -15.41 -12.69
CA GLY A 278 12.36 -16.82 -13.06
C GLY A 278 12.07 -17.07 -14.54
N PHE A 279 12.25 -16.07 -15.41
CA PHE A 279 12.12 -16.28 -16.85
C PHE A 279 13.38 -16.97 -17.41
N SER A 280 13.18 -17.94 -18.29
CA SER A 280 14.24 -18.38 -19.20
C SER A 280 14.48 -17.32 -20.28
N GLU A 281 15.67 -17.29 -20.86
CA GLU A 281 15.99 -16.35 -21.95
C GLU A 281 15.00 -16.46 -23.12
N GLU A 282 14.62 -17.68 -23.50
CA GLU A 282 13.65 -17.95 -24.56
C GLU A 282 12.27 -17.35 -24.23
N LYS A 283 11.74 -17.59 -23.02
CA LYS A 283 10.45 -17.04 -22.59
C LYS A 283 10.47 -15.52 -22.46
N ALA A 284 11.59 -14.96 -22.00
CA ALA A 284 11.76 -13.51 -21.93
C ALA A 284 11.76 -12.91 -23.34
N TRP A 285 12.44 -13.54 -24.31
CA TRP A 285 12.48 -13.08 -25.69
C TRP A 285 11.15 -13.25 -26.42
N GLU A 286 10.44 -14.36 -26.22
CA GLU A 286 9.11 -14.59 -26.80
C GLU A 286 8.10 -13.52 -26.36
N ARG A 287 8.13 -13.13 -25.08
CA ARG A 287 7.17 -12.18 -24.52
C ARG A 287 7.59 -10.71 -24.67
N PHE A 288 8.88 -10.43 -24.54
CA PHE A 288 9.41 -9.06 -24.41
C PHE A 288 10.54 -8.73 -25.40
N GLY A 289 10.77 -9.60 -26.39
CA GLY A 289 11.83 -9.46 -27.39
C GLY A 289 11.75 -8.15 -28.16
N PHE A 290 10.54 -7.71 -28.52
CA PHE A 290 10.33 -6.44 -29.23
C PHE A 290 10.89 -5.23 -28.43
N LEU A 291 10.73 -5.22 -27.11
CA LEU A 291 11.21 -4.13 -26.25
C LEU A 291 12.72 -4.24 -26.02
N MET A 292 13.21 -5.44 -25.73
CA MET A 292 14.65 -5.68 -25.55
C MET A 292 15.45 -5.40 -26.84
N GLU A 293 14.85 -5.64 -28.00
CA GLU A 293 15.42 -5.28 -29.30
C GLU A 293 15.45 -3.75 -29.48
N ALA A 294 14.36 -3.05 -29.14
CA ALA A 294 14.30 -1.59 -29.18
C ALA A 294 15.41 -0.93 -28.32
N PHE A 295 15.72 -1.47 -27.14
CA PHE A 295 16.78 -0.94 -26.27
C PHE A 295 18.16 -0.92 -26.93
N LYS A 296 18.44 -1.85 -27.85
CA LYS A 296 19.73 -1.94 -28.56
C LYS A 296 19.95 -0.79 -29.56
N TYR A 297 18.89 -0.07 -29.94
CA TYR A 297 18.97 1.06 -30.85
C TYR A 297 19.18 2.41 -30.13
N GLY A 298 19.57 2.37 -28.84
CA GLY A 298 19.89 3.55 -28.05
C GLY A 298 18.68 4.15 -27.34
N ALA A 299 17.91 3.31 -26.63
CA ALA A 299 16.84 3.81 -25.77
C ALA A 299 17.43 4.74 -24.68
N PRO A 300 16.92 5.97 -24.52
CA PRO A 300 17.43 6.88 -23.51
C PRO A 300 17.04 6.40 -22.10
N PRO A 301 17.72 6.87 -21.05
CA PRO A 301 17.16 6.83 -19.70
C PRO A 301 15.76 7.46 -19.73
N HIS A 302 14.76 6.79 -19.18
CA HIS A 302 13.38 7.26 -19.20
C HIS A 302 12.64 6.81 -17.95
N GLY A 303 11.56 7.50 -17.64
CA GLY A 303 10.71 7.21 -16.50
C GLY A 303 9.37 7.91 -16.65
N GLY A 304 8.39 7.42 -15.92
CA GLY A 304 7.02 7.89 -16.06
C GLY A 304 6.15 7.57 -14.87
N ILE A 305 4.93 8.09 -14.94
CA ILE A 305 3.90 7.96 -13.93
C ILE A 305 2.54 7.93 -14.61
N ALA A 306 1.61 7.17 -14.05
CA ALA A 306 0.22 7.18 -14.46
C ALA A 306 -0.67 7.53 -13.27
N TYR A 307 -1.66 8.39 -13.51
CA TYR A 307 -2.72 8.70 -12.54
C TYR A 307 -4.02 8.04 -12.93
N GLY A 308 -4.77 7.53 -11.96
CA GLY A 308 -6.15 7.12 -12.19
C GLY A 308 -7.05 8.35 -12.31
N LEU A 309 -7.39 8.77 -13.53
CA LEU A 309 -8.18 9.98 -13.76
C LEU A 309 -9.55 9.89 -13.08
N ASP A 310 -10.23 8.75 -13.18
CA ASP A 310 -11.56 8.56 -12.59
C ASP A 310 -11.51 8.71 -11.06
N ARG A 311 -10.42 8.25 -10.44
CA ARG A 311 -10.21 8.38 -8.99
C ARG A 311 -9.88 9.81 -8.59
N LEU A 312 -9.04 10.49 -9.37
CA LEU A 312 -8.72 11.90 -9.14
C LEU A 312 -9.98 12.77 -9.29
N ALA A 313 -10.78 12.52 -10.33
CA ALA A 313 -12.06 13.19 -10.57
C ALA A 313 -13.03 12.94 -9.40
N MET A 314 -13.20 11.69 -8.95
CA MET A 314 -14.04 11.34 -7.80
C MET A 314 -13.67 12.15 -6.54
N ILE A 315 -12.37 12.29 -6.26
CA ILE A 315 -11.88 13.05 -5.11
C ILE A 315 -12.15 14.55 -5.27
N ILE A 316 -11.92 15.11 -6.46
CA ILE A 316 -12.16 16.52 -6.77
C ILE A 316 -13.66 16.85 -6.69
N THR A 317 -14.53 15.98 -7.20
CA THR A 317 -15.98 16.21 -7.16
C THR A 317 -16.62 15.87 -5.82
N GLY A 318 -15.86 15.28 -4.87
CA GLY A 318 -16.39 14.79 -3.60
C GLY A 318 -17.41 13.67 -3.78
N SER A 319 -17.27 12.86 -4.83
CA SER A 319 -18.18 11.75 -5.13
C SER A 319 -17.86 10.51 -4.29
N ASP A 320 -18.90 9.75 -3.92
CA ASP A 320 -18.75 8.53 -3.11
C ASP A 320 -18.17 7.36 -3.93
N THR A 321 -18.29 7.40 -5.26
CA THR A 321 -17.82 6.33 -6.14
C THR A 321 -17.35 6.85 -7.49
N ILE A 322 -16.35 6.19 -8.08
CA ILE A 322 -15.86 6.49 -9.44
C ILE A 322 -16.95 6.36 -10.51
N ARG A 323 -18.06 5.67 -10.22
CA ARG A 323 -19.18 5.55 -11.17
C ARG A 323 -19.88 6.88 -11.41
N ASP A 324 -19.82 7.81 -10.45
CA ASP A 324 -20.48 9.12 -10.55
C ASP A 324 -19.73 10.09 -11.46
N VAL A 325 -18.48 9.77 -11.80
CA VAL A 325 -17.63 10.57 -12.70
C VAL A 325 -17.42 9.90 -14.07
N ILE A 326 -18.10 8.78 -14.33
CA ILE A 326 -18.07 8.05 -15.59
C ILE A 326 -19.46 8.13 -16.22
N ALA A 327 -19.56 8.53 -17.49
CA ALA A 327 -20.85 8.71 -18.15
C ALA A 327 -21.68 7.42 -18.25
N PHE A 328 -21.03 6.28 -18.55
CA PHE A 328 -21.69 4.98 -18.73
C PHE A 328 -20.95 3.85 -17.98
N PRO A 329 -20.99 3.84 -16.63
CA PRO A 329 -20.23 2.90 -15.82
C PRO A 329 -20.80 1.49 -15.91
N LYS A 330 -19.98 0.50 -15.55
CA LYS A 330 -20.35 -0.91 -15.45
C LYS A 330 -20.62 -1.31 -13.99
N THR A 331 -21.44 -2.35 -13.83
CA THR A 331 -21.66 -3.01 -12.54
C THR A 331 -20.41 -3.80 -12.10
N GLN A 332 -20.44 -4.40 -10.90
CA GLN A 332 -19.33 -5.23 -10.41
C GLN A 332 -19.09 -6.48 -11.27
N ASN A 333 -20.11 -6.94 -12.00
CA ASN A 333 -20.03 -8.08 -12.91
C ASN A 333 -19.67 -7.66 -14.36
N ALA A 334 -19.09 -6.47 -14.54
CA ALA A 334 -18.76 -5.88 -15.84
C ALA A 334 -19.95 -5.70 -16.81
N VAL A 335 -21.18 -5.65 -16.28
CA VAL A 335 -22.41 -5.46 -17.08
C VAL A 335 -22.75 -3.98 -17.25
N CYS A 336 -23.10 -3.57 -18.46
CA CYS A 336 -23.70 -2.28 -18.78
C CYS A 336 -25.23 -2.42 -18.79
N LEU A 337 -25.90 -1.92 -17.75
CA LEU A 337 -27.35 -2.01 -17.64
C LEU A 337 -28.11 -1.17 -18.66
N MET A 338 -27.49 -0.12 -19.21
CA MET A 338 -28.15 0.76 -20.18
C MET A 338 -28.29 0.11 -21.56
N THR A 339 -27.32 -0.73 -21.94
CA THR A 339 -27.22 -1.32 -23.28
C THR A 339 -27.35 -2.84 -23.25
N ASP A 340 -27.63 -3.43 -22.09
CA ASP A 340 -27.65 -4.88 -21.84
C ASP A 340 -26.39 -5.61 -22.35
N ALA A 341 -25.20 -5.02 -22.10
CA ALA A 341 -23.91 -5.58 -22.50
C ALA A 341 -23.18 -6.27 -21.34
N PRO A 342 -22.43 -7.36 -21.57
CA PRO A 342 -22.25 -8.05 -22.84
C PRO A 342 -23.51 -8.82 -23.27
N SER A 343 -23.65 -9.06 -24.58
CA SER A 343 -24.76 -9.80 -25.19
C SER A 343 -24.23 -10.91 -26.11
N GLU A 344 -25.10 -11.83 -26.52
CA GLU A 344 -24.76 -12.85 -27.52
C GLU A 344 -24.37 -12.23 -28.88
N VAL A 345 -23.46 -12.89 -29.58
CA VAL A 345 -23.02 -12.54 -30.95
C VAL A 345 -23.49 -13.63 -31.93
N SER A 346 -23.57 -13.30 -33.23
CA SER A 346 -24.05 -14.27 -34.21
C SER A 346 -23.05 -15.40 -34.47
N GLU A 347 -23.53 -16.58 -34.87
CA GLU A 347 -22.65 -17.68 -35.27
C GLU A 347 -21.73 -17.32 -36.45
N GLU A 348 -22.19 -16.42 -37.34
CA GLU A 348 -21.39 -15.95 -38.47
C GLU A 348 -20.16 -15.17 -37.97
N GLN A 349 -20.34 -14.28 -36.99
CA GLN A 349 -19.25 -13.54 -36.35
C GLN A 349 -18.26 -14.49 -35.66
N LEU A 350 -18.76 -15.52 -34.96
CA LEU A 350 -17.90 -16.53 -34.32
C LEU A 350 -17.09 -17.33 -35.34
N LYS A 351 -17.71 -17.73 -36.46
CA LYS A 351 -17.05 -18.45 -37.56
C LYS A 351 -15.97 -17.60 -38.23
N GLU A 352 -16.24 -16.32 -38.47
CA GLU A 352 -15.27 -15.37 -39.04
C GLU A 352 -14.04 -15.21 -38.15
N LEU A 353 -14.24 -15.15 -36.83
CA LEU A 353 -13.16 -15.04 -35.85
C LEU A 353 -12.48 -16.39 -35.52
N HIS A 354 -12.94 -17.49 -36.12
CA HIS A 354 -12.47 -18.86 -35.85
C HIS A 354 -12.53 -19.26 -34.37
N ILE A 355 -13.55 -18.79 -33.64
CA ILE A 355 -13.79 -19.11 -32.23
C ILE A 355 -15.12 -19.83 -32.03
N LYS A 356 -15.26 -20.54 -30.91
CA LYS A 356 -16.52 -21.16 -30.47
C LYS A 356 -16.72 -20.93 -28.98
N VAL A 357 -17.97 -20.80 -28.57
CA VAL A 357 -18.31 -20.79 -27.14
C VAL A 357 -18.27 -22.22 -26.63
N ASP A 358 -17.62 -22.44 -25.49
CA ASP A 358 -17.64 -23.71 -24.76
C ASP A 358 -18.81 -23.65 -23.77
N LEU A 359 -19.98 -24.13 -24.21
CA LEU A 359 -21.25 -24.04 -23.48
C LEU A 359 -21.56 -25.31 -22.70
#